data_AF-A0A946BH92-F1
#
_entry.id   AF-A0A946BH92-F1
#
_cell.length_a   1.000
_cell.length_b   1.000
_cell.length_c   1.000
_cell.angle_alpha   90.00
_cell.angle_beta   90.00
_cell.angle_gamma   90.00
#
_symmetry.space_group_name_H-M   'P 1'
#
loop_
_entity.id
_entity.type
_entity.pdbx_description
1 polymer ?
#
loop_
_entity_poly.entity_id
_entity_poly.type
_entity_poly.pdbx_seq_one_letter_code
_entity_poly.pdbx_strand_id
1 'polypeptide(L)' 'MKNKKKIDKERQKSYDSLPPSVKDNLTEEEKQLFLNAEEWPESLFEKLEEFIIKE' A
#
# COMPACT_ATOMS: atom_id res chain seq x y z
N MET A 1 18.63 -7.60 16.71
CA MET A 1 18.23 -8.52 15.63
C MET A 1 17.76 -7.67 14.46
N LYS A 2 18.34 -7.81 13.27
CA LYS A 2 17.91 -7.07 12.08
C LYS A 2 16.60 -7.70 11.59
N ASN A 3 15.47 -7.19 12.08
CA ASN A 3 14.15 -7.65 11.69
C ASN A 3 13.97 -7.38 10.20
N LYS A 4 14.21 -8.39 9.37
CA LYS A 4 13.71 -8.43 8.00
C LYS A 4 12.20 -8.27 8.12
N LYS A 5 11.69 -7.05 7.92
CA LYS A 5 10.26 -6.73 7.86
C LYS A 5 9.68 -7.69 6.81
N LYS A 6 9.08 -8.79 7.27
CA LYS A 6 8.29 -9.65 6.39
C LYS A 6 7.15 -8.74 5.96
N ILE A 7 7.01 -8.51 4.66
CA ILE A 7 5.84 -7.81 4.11
C ILE A 7 4.63 -8.40 4.83
N ASP A 8 3.88 -7.52 5.48
CA ASP A 8 2.76 -7.97 6.27
C ASP A 8 1.79 -8.69 5.34
N LYS A 9 1.43 -9.93 5.66
CA LYS A 9 0.57 -10.73 4.78
C LYS A 9 -0.76 -10.02 4.57
N GLU A 10 -1.19 -9.26 5.56
CA GLU A 10 -2.37 -8.43 5.49
C GLU A 10 -2.22 -7.31 4.46
N ARG A 11 -1.07 -6.61 4.44
CA ARG A 11 -0.78 -5.58 3.43
C ARG A 11 -0.73 -6.14 2.02
N GLN A 12 -0.12 -7.30 1.82
CA GLN A 12 -0.12 -7.95 0.52
C GLN A 12 -1.56 -8.27 0.06
N LYS A 13 -2.40 -8.79 0.96
CA LYS A 13 -3.82 -9.05 0.65
C LYS A 13 -4.59 -7.77 0.35
N SER A 14 -4.32 -6.68 1.06
CA SER A 14 -4.93 -5.38 0.78
C SER A 14 -4.53 -4.89 -0.62
N TYR A 15 -3.24 -4.99 -0.98
CA TYR A 15 -2.77 -4.64 -2.32
C TYR A 15 -3.42 -5.51 -3.40
N ASP A 16 -3.52 -6.82 -3.18
CA ASP A 16 -4.13 -7.74 -4.14
C ASP A 16 -5.62 -7.45 -4.34
N SER A 17 -6.30 -6.99 -3.28
CA SER A 17 -7.72 -6.59 -3.29
C SER A 17 -7.96 -5.24 -3.97
N LEU A 18 -6.93 -4.41 -4.18
CA LEU A 18 -7.07 -3.16 -4.91
C LEU A 18 -7.51 -3.42 -6.35
N PRO A 19 -8.38 -2.57 -6.92
CA PRO A 19 -8.75 -2.66 -8.32
C PRO A 19 -7.52 -2.56 -9.25
N PRO A 20 -7.54 -3.18 -10.44
CA PRO A 20 -6.46 -3.07 -11.43
C PRO A 20 -6.13 -1.61 -11.75
N SER A 21 -7.17 -0.77 -11.95
CA SER A 21 -7.01 0.66 -12.24
C SER A 21 -6.15 1.40 -11.20
N VAL A 22 -6.29 1.04 -9.91
CA VAL A 22 -5.47 1.63 -8.84
C VAL A 22 -4.04 1.11 -8.93
N LYS A 23 -3.86 -0.20 -9.11
CA LYS A 23 -2.54 -0.82 -9.23
C LYS A 23 -1.75 -0.31 -10.43
N ASP A 24 -2.42 -0.05 -11.56
CA ASP A 24 -1.84 0.55 -12.76
C ASP A 24 -1.46 2.03 -12.54
N ASN A 25 -2.13 2.73 -11.62
CA ASN A 25 -1.80 4.12 -11.24
C ASN A 25 -0.74 4.22 -10.13
N LEU A 26 -0.33 3.10 -9.54
CA LEU A 26 0.75 3.03 -8.56
C LEU A 26 2.08 2.76 -9.25
N THR A 27 3.06 3.61 -8.99
CA THR A 27 4.44 3.35 -9.38
C THR A 27 5.05 2.20 -8.56
N GLU A 28 6.14 1.62 -9.05
CA GLU A 28 6.88 0.58 -8.32
C GLU A 28 7.31 1.08 -6.93
N GLU A 29 7.69 2.35 -6.83
CA GLU A 29 8.09 2.99 -5.57
C GLU A 29 6.92 3.09 -4.59
N GLU A 30 5.77 3.58 -5.05
CA GLU A 30 4.54 3.66 -4.25
C GLU A 30 4.04 2.28 -3.81
N LYS A 31 4.17 1.27 -4.67
CA LYS A 31 3.88 -0.12 -4.31
C LYS A 31 4.80 -0.62 -3.20
N GLN A 32 6.11 -0.33 -3.27
CA GLN A 32 7.04 -0.68 -2.20
C GLN A 32 6.67 0.05 -0.91
N LEU A 33 6.27 1.32 -0.97
CA LEU A 33 5.79 2.09 0.17
C LEU A 33 4.52 1.49 0.75
N PHE A 34 3.54 1.14 -0.09
CA PHE A 34 2.30 0.48 0.32
C PHE A 34 2.59 -0.78 1.14
N LEU A 35 3.48 -1.63 0.63
CA LEU A 35 3.79 -2.93 1.22
C LEU A 35 4.72 -2.85 2.45
N ASN A 36 5.68 -1.93 2.46
CA ASN A 36 6.78 -1.93 3.44
C ASN A 36 6.90 -0.67 4.31
N ALA A 37 6.36 0.47 3.88
CA ALA A 37 6.53 1.73 4.62
C ALA A 37 5.75 1.70 5.93
N GLU A 38 6.34 2.25 6.99
CA GLU A 38 5.65 2.31 8.29
C GLU A 38 4.39 3.17 8.19
N GLU A 39 4.52 4.30 7.52
CA GLU A 39 3.44 5.24 7.21
C GLU A 39 3.41 5.50 5.70
N TRP A 40 2.21 5.75 5.17
CA TRP A 40 2.05 6.10 3.76
C TRP A 40 2.16 7.61 3.59
N PRO A 41 2.86 8.09 2.53
CA PRO A 41 2.85 9.51 2.22
C PRO A 41 1.43 9.96 1.86
N GLU A 42 1.14 11.23 2.12
CA GLU A 42 -0.18 11.84 1.83
C GLU A 42 -0.59 11.62 0.37
N SER A 43 0.35 11.72 -0.57
CA SER A 43 0.11 11.45 -1.99
C SER A 43 -0.39 10.04 -2.29
N LEU A 44 0.11 9.02 -1.58
CA LEU A 44 -0.35 7.64 -1.71
C LEU A 44 -1.72 7.47 -1.05
N PHE A 45 -1.94 8.15 0.07
CA PHE A 45 -3.21 8.12 0.79
C PHE A 45 -4.33 8.77 -0.02
N GLU A 46 -4.09 9.92 -0.64
CA GLU A 46 -5.03 10.61 -1.54
C GLU A 46 -5.41 9.72 -2.73
N LYS A 47 -4.43 9.07 -3.38
CA LYS A 47 -4.70 8.12 -4.48
C LYS A 47 -5.58 6.94 -4.06
N LEU A 48 -5.51 6.55 -2.80
CA LEU A 48 -6.21 5.41 -2.24
C LEU A 48 -7.43 5.83 -1.42
N GLU A 49 -7.73 7.13 -1.31
CA GLU A 49 -8.69 7.64 -0.34
C GLU A 49 -10.09 7.08 -0.56
N GLU A 50 -10.45 6.84 -1.82
CA GLU A 50 -11.73 6.22 -2.22
C GLU A 50 -11.83 4.75 -1.80
N PHE A 51 -10.70 4.10 -1.50
CA PHE A 51 -10.59 2.70 -1.10
C PHE A 51 -10.25 2.51 0.37
N ILE A 52 -9.85 3.59 1.06
CA ILE A 52 -9.54 3.57 2.49
C ILE A 52 -10.83 3.89 3.25
N ILE A 53 -11.34 2.92 4.00
CA ILE A 53 -12.48 3.13 4.89
C ILE A 53 -12.01 3.96 6.08
N LYS A 54 -12.48 5.21 6.18
CA LYS A 54 -12.35 6.04 7.38
C LYS A 54 -13.45 5.60 8.35
N GLU A 55 -13.07 5.04 9.50
CA GLU A 55 -14.00 4.78 10.62
C GLU A 55 -14.62 6.08 11.16
#